data_AF-A0A537K9J7-F1
#
_entry.id   AF-A0A537K9J7-F1
#
_cell.length_a   1.000
_cell.length_b   1.000
_cell.length_c   1.000
_cell.angle_alpha   90.00
_cell.angle_beta   90.00
_cell.angle_gamma   90.00
#
_symmetry.space_group_name_H-M   'P 1'
#
loop_
_entity.id
_entity.type
_entity.pdbx_description
1 polymer ?
#
loop_
_entity_poly.entity_id
_entity_poly.type
_entity_poly.pdbx_seq_one_letter_code
_entity_poly.pdbx_strand_id
1 'polypeptide(L)'
;MAMRRNNRTPLFRVIFFFLILNTFFLTARVFLERNGFDQSVLIVGNLIIFLATFLSFLFAKRGLMSENHHAFVRSVYLSIMVKLFVCVIAALVYIFMFRKNLNKPALFTCMGLYFVYTLIEVSVLTKMLKEKKNA
;
A
#
# COMPACT_ATOMS: atom_id res chain seq x y z
N MET A 1 -28.73 -5.75 -21.11
CA MET A 1 -27.54 -5.27 -21.84
C MET A 1 -26.35 -5.33 -20.89
N ALA A 2 -25.55 -6.38 -20.98
CA ALA A 2 -24.52 -6.71 -20.00
C ALA A 2 -23.24 -5.91 -20.28
N MET A 3 -22.84 -5.03 -19.36
CA MET A 3 -21.48 -4.51 -19.32
C MET A 3 -20.85 -4.89 -17.98
N ARG A 4 -20.49 -6.17 -17.86
CA ARG A 4 -19.65 -6.70 -16.78
C ARG A 4 -18.23 -6.19 -17.00
N ARG A 5 -17.98 -4.92 -16.68
CA ARG A 5 -16.64 -4.31 -16.72
C ARG A 5 -15.81 -4.99 -15.64
N ASN A 6 -15.01 -5.97 -16.05
CA ASN A 6 -14.14 -6.75 -15.19
C ASN A 6 -12.99 -5.87 -14.64
N ASN A 7 -13.31 -4.95 -13.74
CA ASN A 7 -12.38 -4.00 -13.13
C ASN A 7 -11.52 -4.65 -12.01
N ARG A 8 -11.30 -5.97 -12.07
CA ARG A 8 -10.55 -6.74 -11.05
C ARG A 8 -9.03 -6.65 -11.20
N THR A 9 -8.54 -6.05 -12.29
CA THR A 9 -7.11 -5.98 -12.67
C THR A 9 -6.17 -5.04 -11.88
N PRO A 10 -6.61 -3.98 -11.16
CA PRO A 10 -5.67 -3.07 -10.48
C PRO A 10 -5.17 -3.60 -9.14
N LEU A 11 -6.08 -4.11 -8.32
CA LEU A 11 -5.76 -4.67 -7.00
C LEU A 11 -4.89 -5.92 -7.14
N PHE A 12 -5.02 -6.64 -8.25
CA PHE A 12 -4.19 -7.82 -8.52
C PHE A 12 -2.69 -7.50 -8.50
N ARG A 13 -2.25 -6.34 -9.01
CA ARG A 13 -0.83 -5.93 -8.93
C ARG A 13 -0.35 -5.69 -7.49
N VAL A 14 -1.19 -5.05 -6.68
CA VAL A 14 -0.90 -4.80 -5.25
C VAL A 14 -0.90 -6.12 -4.47
N ILE A 15 -1.85 -7.01 -4.72
CA ILE A 15 -1.96 -8.33 -4.11
C ILE A 15 -0.78 -9.22 -4.51
N PHE A 16 -0.41 -9.22 -5.78
CA PHE A 16 0.74 -9.96 -6.29
C PHE A 16 2.04 -9.48 -5.66
N PHE A 17 2.23 -8.16 -5.55
CA PHE A 17 3.38 -7.58 -4.86
C PHE A 17 3.40 -7.95 -3.37
N PHE A 18 2.25 -7.93 -2.70
CA PHE A 18 2.11 -8.37 -1.31
C PHE A 18 2.46 -9.85 -1.10
N LEU A 19 2.06 -10.72 -2.04
CA LEU A 19 2.39 -12.15 -2.02
C LEU A 19 3.89 -12.39 -2.19
N ILE A 20 4.53 -11.69 -3.14
CA ILE A 20 5.99 -11.77 -3.33
C ILE A 20 6.71 -11.35 -2.07
N LEU A 21 6.32 -10.22 -1.47
CA LEU A 21 6.95 -9.72 -0.25
C LEU A 21 6.77 -10.67 0.94
N ASN A 22 5.57 -11.23 1.14
CA ASN A 22 5.37 -12.23 2.19
C ASN A 22 6.23 -13.46 1.96
N THR A 23 6.25 -13.97 0.73
CA THR A 23 7.08 -15.13 0.38
C THR A 23 8.54 -14.84 0.68
N PHE A 24 9.04 -13.67 0.29
CA PHE A 24 10.40 -13.23 0.56
C PHE A 24 10.69 -13.12 2.07
N PHE A 25 9.81 -12.52 2.86
CA PHE A 25 9.99 -12.42 4.32
C PHE A 25 9.93 -13.78 5.02
N LEU A 26 9.18 -14.75 4.50
CA LEU A 26 9.17 -16.11 5.02
C LEU A 26 10.47 -16.86 4.68
N THR A 27 10.93 -16.80 3.43
CA THR A 27 12.12 -17.53 2.98
C THR A 27 13.43 -16.90 3.47
N ALA A 28 13.48 -15.58 3.58
CA ALA A 28 14.68 -14.85 3.99
C ALA A 28 14.84 -14.76 5.52
N ARG A 29 14.09 -15.55 6.31
CA ARG A 29 14.09 -15.50 7.77
C ARG A 29 15.50 -15.52 8.38
N VAL A 30 16.34 -16.45 7.94
CA VAL A 30 17.72 -16.61 8.44
C VAL A 30 18.58 -15.37 8.14
N PHE A 31 18.38 -14.76 6.98
CA PHE A 31 19.07 -13.53 6.60
C PHE A 31 18.58 -12.33 7.43
N LEU A 32 17.26 -12.25 7.64
CA LEU A 32 16.61 -11.21 8.43
C LEU A 32 17.07 -11.25 9.90
N GLU A 33 16.99 -12.42 10.55
CA GLU A 33 17.42 -12.60 11.94
C GLU A 33 18.92 -12.27 12.12
N ARG A 34 19.78 -12.67 11.18
CA ARG A 34 21.21 -12.34 11.20
C ARG A 34 21.52 -10.85 11.07
N ASN A 35 20.67 -10.09 10.38
CA ASN A 35 20.80 -8.65 10.22
C ASN A 35 20.03 -7.86 11.30
N GLY A 36 19.51 -8.54 12.33
CA GLY A 36 18.77 -7.91 13.44
C GLY A 36 17.33 -7.54 13.09
N PHE A 37 16.78 -8.07 12.00
CA PHE A 37 15.38 -7.85 11.64
C PHE A 37 14.47 -8.87 12.34
N ASP A 38 13.61 -8.37 13.22
CA ASP A 38 12.39 -9.03 13.66
C ASP A 38 11.42 -9.24 12.48
N GLN A 39 11.28 -10.51 12.10
CA GLN A 39 10.41 -10.97 11.04
C GLN A 39 8.93 -10.65 11.32
N SER A 40 8.50 -10.73 12.58
CA SER A 40 7.11 -10.49 12.98
C SER A 40 6.72 -9.04 12.67
N VAL A 41 7.62 -8.10 12.97
CA VAL A 41 7.40 -6.67 12.73
C VAL A 41 7.27 -6.38 11.24
N LEU A 42 8.07 -7.03 10.39
CA LEU A 42 8.00 -6.86 8.93
C LEU A 42 6.72 -7.43 8.34
N ILE A 43 6.29 -8.62 8.78
CA ILE A 43 5.05 -9.24 8.30
C ILE A 43 3.84 -8.39 8.72
N VAL A 44 3.78 -8.00 9.99
CA VAL A 44 2.71 -7.14 10.53
C VAL A 44 2.72 -5.78 9.83
N GLY A 45 3.90 -5.16 9.68
CA GLY A 45 4.05 -3.88 8.99
C GLY A 45 3.61 -3.94 7.52
N ASN A 46 4.01 -4.98 6.79
CA ASN A 46 3.58 -5.20 5.41
C ASN A 46 2.06 -5.42 5.31
N LEU A 47 1.46 -6.16 6.26
CA LEU A 47 0.01 -6.34 6.33
C LEU A 47 -0.72 -5.00 6.54
N ILE A 48 -0.21 -4.15 7.43
CA ILE A 48 -0.78 -2.82 7.68
C ILE A 48 -0.69 -1.95 6.42
N ILE A 49 0.47 -1.91 5.75
CA ILE A 49 0.66 -1.13 4.51
C ILE A 49 -0.26 -1.65 3.40
N PHE A 50 -0.45 -2.97 3.31
CA PHE A 50 -1.37 -3.58 2.36
C PHE A 50 -2.82 -3.15 2.62
N LEU A 51 -3.28 -3.22 3.87
CA LEU A 51 -4.61 -2.77 4.27
C LEU A 51 -4.81 -1.26 4.01
N ALA A 52 -3.80 -0.45 4.34
CA ALA A 52 -3.80 0.98 4.05
C ALA A 52 -3.91 1.25 2.54
N THR A 53 -3.17 0.49 1.72
CA THR A 53 -3.25 0.58 0.25
C THR A 53 -4.64 0.18 -0.26
N PHE A 54 -5.24 -0.85 0.32
CA PHE A 54 -6.59 -1.26 -0.05
C PHE A 54 -7.63 -0.18 0.27
N LEU A 55 -7.57 0.40 1.47
CA LEU A 55 -8.42 1.52 1.88
C LEU A 55 -8.25 2.72 0.95
N SER A 56 -7.01 3.15 0.71
CA SER A 56 -6.69 4.26 -0.19
C SER A 56 -7.23 4.04 -1.60
N PHE A 57 -7.10 2.83 -2.13
CA PHE A 57 -7.63 2.50 -3.44
C PHE A 57 -9.17 2.65 -3.51
N LEU A 58 -9.90 2.31 -2.45
CA LEU A 58 -11.37 2.52 -2.40
C LEU A 58 -11.74 4.00 -2.47
N PHE A 59 -10.98 4.88 -1.79
CA PHE A 59 -11.18 6.32 -1.87
C PHE A 59 -10.84 6.86 -3.27
N ALA A 60 -9.72 6.44 -3.85
CA ALA A 60 -9.31 6.86 -5.19
C ALA A 60 -10.31 6.42 -6.28
N LYS A 61 -10.87 5.21 -6.14
CA LYS A 61 -11.87 4.67 -7.07
C LYS A 61 -13.15 5.51 -7.11
N ARG A 62 -13.58 6.08 -5.98
CA ARG A 62 -14.75 6.99 -5.95
C ARG A 62 -14.51 8.23 -6.81
N GLY A 63 -13.30 8.77 -6.82
CA GLY A 63 -12.91 9.87 -7.70
C GLY A 63 -12.94 9.53 -9.18
N LEU A 64 -12.53 8.31 -9.56
CA LEU A 64 -12.55 7.83 -10.95
C LEU A 64 -13.96 7.70 -11.55
N MET A 65 -14.99 7.52 -10.71
CA MET A 65 -16.38 7.47 -11.16
C MET A 65 -16.96 8.85 -11.48
N SER A 66 -16.32 9.94 -11.03
CA SER A 66 -16.76 11.29 -11.37
C SER A 66 -16.37 11.67 -12.80
N GLU A 67 -17.22 12.43 -13.49
CA GLU A 67 -16.93 12.97 -14.82
C GLU A 67 -15.85 14.05 -14.81
N ASN A 68 -15.61 14.68 -13.65
CA ASN A 68 -14.72 15.82 -13.49
C ASN A 68 -13.26 15.41 -13.21
N HIS A 69 -12.34 15.79 -14.09
CA HIS A 69 -10.89 15.56 -13.92
C HIS A 69 -10.33 16.12 -12.59
N HIS A 70 -10.82 17.27 -12.14
CA HIS A 70 -10.42 17.86 -10.85
C HIS A 70 -10.83 16.99 -9.65
N ALA A 71 -11.97 16.31 -9.73
CA ALA A 71 -12.44 15.43 -8.65
C ALA A 71 -11.62 14.14 -8.57
N PHE A 72 -11.07 13.63 -9.69
CA PHE A 72 -10.10 12.54 -9.68
C PHE A 72 -8.82 12.91 -8.92
N VAL A 73 -8.17 14.03 -9.28
CA VAL A 73 -6.92 14.46 -8.65
C VAL A 73 -7.11 14.67 -7.14
N ARG A 74 -8.21 15.31 -6.74
CA ARG A 74 -8.56 15.49 -5.32
C ARG A 74 -8.71 14.16 -4.58
N SER A 75 -9.32 13.15 -5.22
CA SER A 75 -9.53 11.84 -4.60
C SER A 75 -8.23 11.04 -4.48
N VAL A 76 -7.30 11.17 -5.43
CA VAL A 76 -5.95 10.59 -5.34
C VAL A 76 -5.15 11.24 -4.21
N TYR A 77 -5.24 12.56 -4.07
CA TYR A 77 -4.59 13.25 -2.97
C TYR A 77 -5.15 12.76 -1.61
N LEU A 78 -6.47 12.64 -1.51
CA LEU A 78 -7.12 12.13 -0.31
C LEU A 78 -6.71 10.67 -0.01
N SER A 79 -6.60 9.82 -1.03
CA SER A 79 -6.19 8.42 -0.83
C SER A 79 -4.77 8.30 -0.32
N ILE A 80 -3.83 9.09 -0.86
CA ILE A 80 -2.44 9.14 -0.41
C ILE A 80 -2.38 9.66 1.05
N MET A 81 -3.12 10.72 1.35
CA MET A 81 -3.17 11.28 2.72
C MET A 81 -3.70 10.27 3.72
N VAL A 82 -4.82 9.61 3.43
CA VAL A 82 -5.38 8.56 4.29
C VAL A 82 -4.36 7.44 4.52
N LYS A 83 -3.66 6.99 3.47
CA LYS A 83 -2.61 5.97 3.58
C LYS A 83 -1.52 6.41 4.54
N LEU A 84 -1.04 7.64 4.36
CA LEU A 84 0.05 8.21 5.12
C LEU A 84 -0.33 8.30 6.60
N PHE A 85 -1.52 8.81 6.91
CA PHE A 85 -2.01 8.85 8.30
C PHE A 85 -2.11 7.46 8.91
N VAL A 86 -2.65 6.47 8.20
CA VAL A 86 -2.73 5.08 8.69
C VAL A 86 -1.33 4.52 8.98
N CYS A 87 -0.36 4.73 8.07
CA CYS A 87 1.02 4.27 8.27
C CYS A 87 1.73 5.00 9.42
N VAL A 88 1.55 6.32 9.54
CA VAL A 88 2.13 7.11 10.64
C VAL A 88 1.53 6.69 11.99
N ILE A 89 0.20 6.56 12.08
CA ILE A 89 -0.45 6.10 13.31
C ILE A 89 0.04 4.71 13.69
N ALA A 90 0.12 3.78 12.74
CA ALA A 90 0.64 2.44 12.99
C ALA A 90 2.10 2.46 13.46
N ALA A 91 2.95 3.28 12.85
CA ALA A 91 4.34 3.45 13.26
C ALA A 91 4.43 4.04 14.68
N LEU A 92 3.62 5.04 15.01
CA LEU A 92 3.57 5.64 16.34
C LEU A 92 3.10 4.63 17.40
N VAL A 93 2.05 3.86 17.11
CA VAL A 93 1.56 2.79 18.00
C VAL A 93 2.67 1.77 18.26
N TYR A 94 3.37 1.32 17.21
CA TYR A 94 4.48 0.40 17.34
C TYR A 94 5.63 1.00 18.18
N ILE A 95 6.01 2.26 17.92
CA ILE A 95 7.04 2.98 18.68
C ILE A 95 6.66 3.05 20.17
N PHE A 96 5.39 3.35 20.46
CA PHE A 96 4.90 3.51 21.82
C PHE A 96 4.80 2.18 22.59
N MET A 97 4.42 1.08 21.93
CA MET A 97 4.34 -0.25 22.55
C MET A 97 5.73 -0.85 22.78
N PHE A 98 6.65 -0.74 21.82
CA PHE A 98 7.92 -1.47 21.86
C PHE A 98 9.09 -0.64 22.39
N ARG A 99 8.96 0.68 22.61
CA ARG A 99 9.95 1.67 23.13
C ARG A 99 11.44 1.26 23.19
N LYS A 100 11.81 0.29 24.02
CA LYS A 100 13.20 -0.19 24.18
C LYS A 100 13.61 -1.30 23.19
N ASN A 101 12.68 -2.15 22.77
CA ASN A 101 12.88 -3.23 21.80
C ASN A 101 12.48 -2.79 20.39
N LEU A 102 12.75 -1.53 20.04
CA LEU A 102 12.38 -1.00 18.73
C LEU A 102 13.32 -1.53 17.66
N ASN A 103 12.75 -2.35 16.79
CA ASN A 103 13.46 -2.83 15.64
C ASN A 103 13.54 -1.76 14.52
N LYS A 104 14.53 -0.86 14.65
CA LYS A 104 14.82 0.22 13.70
C LYS A 104 14.95 -0.25 12.24
N PRO A 105 15.71 -1.32 11.92
CA PRO A 105 15.86 -1.74 10.53
C PRO A 105 14.53 -2.20 9.92
N ALA A 106 13.68 -2.94 10.66
CA ALA A 106 12.35 -3.32 10.15
C ALA A 106 11.44 -2.11 9.93
N LEU A 107 11.45 -1.13 10.83
CA LEU A 107 10.65 0.09 10.68
C LEU A 107 11.08 0.89 9.43
N PHE A 108 12.39 1.01 9.20
CA PHE A 108 12.92 1.68 8.01
C PHE A 108 12.56 0.94 6.72
N THR A 109 12.61 -0.41 6.73
CA THR A 109 12.13 -1.22 5.60
C THR A 109 10.64 -1.00 5.35
N CYS A 110 9.80 -0.93 6.39
CA CYS A 110 8.38 -0.62 6.25
C CYS A 110 8.14 0.76 5.60
N MET A 111 8.97 1.77 5.92
CA MET A 111 8.92 3.07 5.25
C MET A 111 9.28 2.97 3.76
N GLY A 112 10.32 2.19 3.42
CA GLY A 112 10.68 1.92 2.03
C GLY A 112 9.55 1.20 1.27
N LEU A 113 8.96 0.19 1.87
CA LEU A 113 7.81 -0.54 1.31
C LEU A 113 6.63 0.39 1.05
N TYR A 114 6.28 1.25 2.00
CA TYR A 114 5.22 2.26 1.82
C TYR A 114 5.42 3.07 0.54
N PHE A 115 6.65 3.51 0.27
CA PHE A 115 6.97 4.25 -0.95
C PHE A 115 6.69 3.40 -2.20
N VAL A 116 7.17 2.15 -2.22
CA VAL A 116 6.96 1.24 -3.36
C VAL A 116 5.46 0.99 -3.60
N TYR A 117 4.69 0.70 -2.55
CA TYR A 117 3.23 0.52 -2.67
C TYR A 117 2.54 1.77 -3.20
N THR A 118 3.00 2.95 -2.79
CA THR A 118 2.44 4.23 -3.25
C THR A 118 2.74 4.50 -4.71
N LEU A 119 3.97 4.24 -5.18
CA LEU A 119 4.33 4.37 -6.59
C LEU A 119 3.51 3.43 -7.48
N ILE A 120 3.31 2.18 -7.04
CA ILE A 120 2.47 1.21 -7.72
C ILE A 120 1.02 1.71 -7.79
N GLU A 121 0.46 2.17 -6.67
CA GLU A 121 -0.91 2.68 -6.59
C GLU A 121 -1.12 3.88 -7.53
N VAL A 122 -0.26 4.89 -7.47
CA VAL A 122 -0.34 6.08 -8.33
C VAL A 122 -0.23 5.69 -9.80
N SER A 123 0.72 4.82 -10.16
CA SER A 123 0.88 4.34 -11.55
C SER A 123 -0.37 3.63 -12.06
N VAL A 124 -1.01 2.81 -11.23
CA VAL A 124 -2.27 2.12 -11.57
C VAL A 124 -3.40 3.12 -11.76
N LEU A 125 -3.54 4.10 -10.86
CA LEU A 125 -4.60 5.11 -10.91
C LEU A 125 -4.44 6.04 -12.13
N THR A 126 -3.22 6.49 -12.43
CA THR A 126 -2.94 7.31 -13.62
C THR A 126 -3.22 6.54 -14.90
N LYS A 127 -2.90 5.23 -14.95
CA LYS A 127 -3.21 4.40 -16.12
C LYS A 127 -4.73 4.28 -16.33
N MET A 128 -5.50 4.08 -15.26
CA MET A 128 -6.97 4.05 -15.34
C MET A 128 -7.58 5.35 -15.83
N LEU A 129 -7.06 6.50 -15.38
CA LEU A 129 -7.53 7.80 -15.84
C LEU A 129 -7.35 7.93 -17.35
N LYS A 130 -6.19 7.54 -17.88
CA LYS A 130 -5.90 7.57 -19.32
C LYS A 130 -6.84 6.63 -20.10
N GLU A 131 -7.09 5.43 -19.59
CA GLU A 131 -8.02 4.48 -20.22
C GLU A 131 -9.47 5.00 -20.24
N LYS A 132 -9.92 5.74 -19.21
CA LYS A 132 -11.25 6.39 -19.20
C LYS A 132 -11.36 7.54 -20.20
N LYS A 133 -10.26 8.27 -20.48
CA LYS A 133 -10.25 9.38 -21.44
C LYS A 133 -10.30 8.91 -22.90
N ASN A 134 -9.79 7.71 -23.18
CA ASN A 134 -9.68 7.14 -24.52
C ASN A 134 -10.86 6.21 -24.91
N ALA A 135 -11.90 6.13 -24.08
CA ALA A 135 -13.10 5.30 -24.28
C ALA A 135 -14.35 6.19 -24.31
#